data_AF-A0A817WQU9-F1
#
_entry.id   AF-A0A817WQU9-F1
#
_cell.length_a   1.000
_cell.length_b   1.000
_cell.length_c   1.000
_cell.angle_alpha   90.00
_cell.angle_beta   90.00
_cell.angle_gamma   90.00
#
_symmetry.space_group_name_H-M   'P 1'
#
loop_
_entity.id
_entity.type
_entity.pdbx_description
1 polymer ?
#
loop_
_entity_poly.entity_id
_entity_poly.type
_entity_poly.pdbx_seq_one_letter_code
_entity_poly.pdbx_strand_id
1 'polypeptide(L)'
;MCIVDKAHRNQCQACRLKKCLQMGMIKEAVQNERQPRNSAQVRADSIDFNCDGNGTTVSVMHHRPTNSNPASSPGEGSTSSIKQDDECDLSTSQVFPNETDDQISATSAQILLMIVKWIRNLPTFSSLPFRDQLILLEESWSELFLLWAIQCSSSLDNGGPLFTTALNRYQLDNENGKSIYRLLNDILYRFKQLKLDPIEFACLKAIVLFRFDIRSLRESKMVENLQDQAQITLAQFTQIHNPTQPTRFGRLLLTLPLLRSIPSLLVEKTYFARTIGNTSMSKLLADMFKS
;
A
#
# COMPACT_ATOMS: atom_id res chain seq x y z
N MET A 1 34.15 49.16 -3.50
CA MET A 1 34.47 47.80 -3.00
C MET A 1 34.76 47.94 -1.52
N CYS A 2 34.03 47.24 -0.64
CA CYS A 2 34.24 47.34 0.82
C CYS A 2 35.59 46.75 1.22
N ILE A 3 36.22 47.30 2.26
CA ILE A 3 37.44 46.74 2.85
C ILE A 3 37.07 45.46 3.61
N VAL A 4 37.82 44.37 3.36
CA VAL A 4 37.63 43.07 4.03
C VAL A 4 38.87 42.76 4.86
N ASP A 5 38.81 43.10 6.14
CA ASP A 5 39.84 42.87 7.16
C ASP A 5 39.30 41.97 8.30
N LYS A 6 40.12 41.70 9.33
CA LYS A 6 39.75 40.79 10.44
C LYS A 6 38.54 41.30 11.25
N ALA A 7 38.41 42.60 11.45
CA ALA A 7 37.37 43.20 12.29
C ALA A 7 36.05 43.42 11.52
N HIS A 8 36.14 43.70 10.21
CA HIS A 8 35.01 44.19 9.41
C HIS A 8 34.56 43.22 8.31
N ARG A 9 35.18 42.03 8.18
CA ARG A 9 34.80 41.02 7.17
C ARG A 9 33.33 40.61 7.16
N ASN A 10 32.58 40.83 8.25
CA ASN A 10 31.17 40.46 8.35
C ASN A 10 30.20 41.59 7.92
N GLN A 11 30.69 42.80 7.62
CA GLN A 11 29.85 43.95 7.26
C GLN A 11 29.21 43.84 5.87
N CYS A 12 29.85 43.14 4.93
CA CYS A 12 29.33 42.96 3.58
C CYS A 12 29.68 41.57 3.04
N GLN A 13 28.66 40.70 2.97
CA GLN A 13 28.82 39.32 2.48
C GLN A 13 29.28 39.29 1.00
N ALA A 14 28.74 40.19 0.17
CA ALA A 14 29.07 40.25 -1.26
C ALA A 14 30.55 40.59 -1.52
N CYS A 15 31.09 41.60 -0.83
CA CYS A 15 32.50 41.96 -0.97
C CYS A 15 33.43 40.88 -0.40
N ARG A 16 33.02 40.20 0.68
CA ARG A 16 33.76 39.04 1.22
C ARG A 16 33.84 37.89 0.22
N LEU A 17 32.70 37.48 -0.35
CA LEU A 17 32.66 36.41 -1.35
C LEU A 17 33.46 36.77 -2.61
N LYS A 18 33.37 38.01 -3.08
CA LYS A 18 34.17 38.49 -4.23
C LYS A 18 35.67 38.39 -3.96
N LYS A 19 36.12 38.75 -2.76
CA LYS A 19 37.53 38.61 -2.34
C LYS A 19 37.94 37.13 -2.24
N CYS A 20 37.08 36.25 -1.73
CA CYS A 20 37.33 34.81 -1.70
C CYS A 20 37.63 34.25 -3.10
N LEU A 21 36.81 34.60 -4.10
CA LEU A 21 37.01 34.16 -5.48
C LEU A 21 38.28 34.77 -6.11
N GLN A 22 38.58 36.06 -5.85
CA GLN A 22 39.81 36.71 -6.33
C GLN A 22 41.09 36.10 -5.75
N MET A 23 41.03 35.55 -4.52
CA MET A 23 42.15 34.85 -3.90
C MET A 23 42.24 33.38 -4.31
N GLY A 24 41.47 32.93 -5.30
CA GLY A 24 41.57 31.59 -5.88
C GLY A 24 40.72 30.52 -5.18
N MET A 25 39.73 30.89 -4.36
CA MET A 25 38.80 29.88 -3.83
C MET A 25 37.93 29.30 -4.96
N ILE A 26 37.93 27.97 -5.06
CA ILE A 26 37.22 27.24 -6.11
C ILE A 26 35.80 26.96 -5.63
N LYS A 27 34.79 27.49 -6.33
CA LYS A 27 33.37 27.27 -6.01
C LYS A 27 32.99 25.79 -6.02
N GLU A 28 33.47 25.06 -7.03
CA GLU A 28 33.18 23.65 -7.25
C GLU A 28 33.89 22.71 -6.25
N ALA A 29 34.80 23.23 -5.41
CA ALA A 29 35.44 22.45 -4.35
C ALA A 29 34.54 22.32 -3.10
N VAL A 30 33.44 23.08 -3.03
CA VAL A 30 32.46 22.98 -1.95
C VAL A 30 31.64 21.70 -2.13
N GLN A 31 31.93 20.71 -1.30
CA GLN A 31 31.12 19.48 -1.23
C GLN A 31 29.76 19.79 -0.61
N ASN A 32 28.70 19.14 -1.11
CA ASN A 32 27.39 19.16 -0.45
C ASN A 32 27.55 18.68 1.00
N GLU A 33 26.72 19.23 1.90
CA GLU A 33 26.77 18.91 3.32
C GLU A 33 26.81 17.40 3.54
N ARG A 34 27.79 16.94 4.31
CA ARG A 34 27.78 15.57 4.83
C ARG A 34 26.69 15.51 5.88
N GLN A 35 25.89 14.45 5.87
CA GLN A 35 24.90 14.17 6.91
C GLN A 35 25.50 14.40 8.30
N PRO A 36 24.76 15.00 9.23
CA PRO A 36 25.27 15.31 10.56
C PRO A 36 25.84 14.06 11.21
N ARG A 37 27.11 14.14 11.64
CA ARG A 37 27.86 13.07 12.31
C ARG A 37 27.41 12.86 13.76
N ASN A 38 26.12 13.02 14.03
CA ASN A 38 25.56 12.81 15.36
C ASN A 38 25.14 11.35 15.50
N SER A 39 25.96 10.57 16.21
CA SER A 39 25.66 9.23 16.73
C SER A 39 24.61 9.24 17.84
N ALA A 40 23.84 10.31 17.99
CA ALA A 40 22.64 10.31 18.79
C ALA A 40 21.52 9.77 17.90
N GLN A 41 21.07 8.55 18.20
CA GLN A 41 19.82 8.00 17.66
C GLN A 41 18.74 9.07 17.78
N VAL A 42 18.42 9.73 16.67
CA VAL A 42 17.21 10.51 16.55
C VAL A 42 16.11 9.47 16.65
N ARG A 43 15.45 9.44 17.82
CA ARG A 43 14.19 8.73 17.97
C ARG A 43 13.30 9.23 16.85
N ALA A 44 12.90 8.31 15.98
CA ALA A 44 11.79 8.53 15.09
C ALA A 44 10.54 8.63 15.98
N ASP A 45 10.31 9.82 16.53
CA ASP A 45 9.01 10.14 17.13
C ASP A 45 8.02 10.24 15.95
N SER A 46 7.47 9.06 15.67
CA SER A 46 6.08 8.77 15.33
C SER A 46 5.43 9.60 14.21
N ILE A 47 5.60 9.11 12.97
CA ILE A 47 4.41 8.90 12.16
C ILE A 47 3.74 7.65 12.74
N ASP A 48 2.82 7.83 13.69
CA ASP A 48 1.97 6.75 14.17
C ASP A 48 1.02 6.35 13.04
N PHE A 49 1.46 5.38 12.22
CA PHE A 49 0.55 4.60 11.40
C PHE A 49 -0.22 3.66 12.33
N ASN A 50 -1.24 4.18 13.01
CA ASN A 50 -2.14 3.34 13.79
C ASN A 50 -2.97 2.49 12.82
N CYS A 51 -2.50 1.26 12.56
CA CYS A 51 -3.20 0.26 11.76
C CYS A 51 -4.05 -0.63 12.68
N ASP A 52 -5.09 -0.07 13.28
CA ASP A 52 -6.13 -0.88 13.91
C ASP A 52 -7.05 -1.49 12.85
N GLY A 53 -6.59 -2.62 12.30
CA GLY A 53 -7.46 -3.59 11.66
C GLY A 53 -8.04 -4.52 12.73
N ASN A 54 -9.19 -4.16 13.30
CA ASN A 54 -10.31 -5.07 13.61
C ASN A 54 -11.40 -4.36 14.43
N GLY A 55 -12.63 -4.41 13.94
CA GLY A 55 -13.81 -4.04 14.72
C GLY A 55 -14.12 -5.10 15.78
N THR A 56 -14.61 -4.62 16.93
CA THR A 56 -15.59 -5.26 17.82
C THR A 56 -15.28 -6.68 18.33
N THR A 57 -14.91 -6.81 19.61
CA THR A 57 -15.65 -7.62 20.62
C THR A 57 -15.02 -7.51 22.02
N VAL A 58 -15.86 -7.15 23.00
CA VAL A 58 -16.02 -7.74 24.35
C VAL A 58 -14.76 -8.21 25.10
N SER A 59 -14.54 -7.59 26.26
CA SER A 59 -13.67 -8.01 27.36
C SER A 59 -13.75 -9.50 27.66
N VAL A 60 -12.63 -10.23 27.57
CA VAL A 60 -12.40 -11.46 28.37
C VAL A 60 -10.90 -11.59 28.70
N MET A 61 -10.62 -11.66 30.00
CA MET A 61 -9.31 -11.95 30.59
C MET A 61 -8.74 -13.28 30.07
N HIS A 62 -7.49 -13.27 29.62
CA HIS A 62 -6.75 -14.50 29.30
C HIS A 62 -6.18 -15.14 30.58
N HIS A 63 -6.74 -16.29 30.97
CA HIS A 63 -6.10 -17.23 31.87
C HIS A 63 -5.47 -18.37 31.03
N ARG A 64 -4.21 -18.66 31.33
CA ARG A 64 -3.32 -19.65 30.72
C ARG A 64 -3.85 -21.09 30.87
N PRO A 65 -3.78 -21.97 29.86
CA PRO A 65 -4.01 -23.39 30.07
C PRO A 65 -2.67 -24.18 30.16
N THR A 66 -2.61 -25.06 31.15
CA THR A 66 -1.62 -26.14 31.29
C THR A 66 -2.28 -27.47 30.95
N ASN A 67 -1.54 -28.32 30.24
CA ASN A 67 -1.83 -29.69 29.80
C ASN A 67 -2.39 -30.62 30.89
N SER A 68 -3.39 -31.45 30.52
CA SER A 68 -3.44 -32.90 30.81
C SER A 68 -4.72 -33.57 30.25
N ASN A 69 -4.56 -34.60 29.42
CA ASN A 69 -5.52 -35.69 29.13
C ASN A 69 -5.29 -36.86 30.14
N PRO A 70 -6.02 -38.02 30.15
CA PRO A 70 -7.13 -38.54 29.30
C PRO A 70 -8.28 -39.31 30.07
N ALA A 71 -9.16 -39.98 29.28
CA ALA A 71 -10.09 -41.10 29.57
C ALA A 71 -11.53 -40.70 29.99
N SER A 72 -12.64 -41.22 29.43
CA SER A 72 -13.03 -42.63 29.21
C SER A 72 -14.29 -42.71 28.32
N SER A 73 -14.47 -43.81 27.55
CA SER A 73 -15.78 -44.31 27.03
C SER A 73 -16.38 -45.34 28.04
N PRO A 74 -17.50 -46.09 27.82
CA PRO A 74 -18.40 -46.28 26.66
C PRO A 74 -19.92 -46.47 26.98
N GLY A 75 -20.76 -46.79 25.97
CA GLY A 75 -22.10 -47.42 26.09
C GLY A 75 -23.12 -46.91 25.05
N GLU A 76 -23.35 -47.60 23.92
CA GLU A 76 -24.33 -48.68 23.66
C GLU A 76 -25.75 -48.20 23.25
N GLY A 77 -26.30 -48.76 22.16
CA GLY A 77 -27.70 -48.56 21.77
C GLY A 77 -28.07 -48.76 20.28
N SER A 78 -28.18 -50.03 19.87
CA SER A 78 -28.89 -50.63 18.70
C SER A 78 -30.28 -50.00 18.39
N THR A 79 -31.00 -50.14 17.26
CA THR A 79 -30.96 -50.82 15.95
C THR A 79 -32.27 -50.40 15.23
N SER A 80 -32.29 -50.29 13.89
CA SER A 80 -33.30 -50.94 13.02
C SER A 80 -33.16 -50.50 11.56
N SER A 81 -33.10 -51.51 10.70
CA SER A 81 -33.00 -51.45 9.24
C SER A 81 -34.36 -51.20 8.57
N ILE A 82 -34.37 -50.73 7.31
CA ILE A 82 -35.05 -51.40 6.16
C ILE A 82 -34.88 -50.59 4.84
N LYS A 83 -34.33 -51.32 3.85
CA LYS A 83 -34.50 -51.30 2.38
C LYS A 83 -33.73 -50.34 1.45
N GLN A 84 -33.10 -51.00 0.48
CA GLN A 84 -32.50 -50.57 -0.78
C GLN A 84 -33.53 -49.90 -1.70
N ASP A 85 -33.05 -49.01 -2.58
CA ASP A 85 -33.21 -49.13 -4.03
C ASP A 85 -32.16 -48.24 -4.74
N ASP A 86 -31.73 -48.72 -5.90
CA ASP A 86 -30.65 -48.21 -6.76
C ASP A 86 -30.96 -46.89 -7.48
N GLU A 87 -29.88 -46.24 -7.96
CA GLU A 87 -29.72 -45.59 -9.28
C GLU A 87 -29.16 -44.15 -9.28
N CYS A 88 -28.06 -44.01 -10.06
CA CYS A 88 -27.41 -42.89 -10.76
C CYS A 88 -27.81 -41.44 -10.38
N ASP A 89 -26.93 -40.44 -10.36
CA ASP A 89 -26.07 -40.05 -11.48
C ASP A 89 -25.30 -38.78 -11.09
N LEU A 90 -24.12 -38.65 -11.68
CA LEU A 90 -23.27 -37.48 -11.67
C LEU A 90 -23.98 -36.33 -12.40
N SER A 91 -24.41 -35.29 -11.70
CA SER A 91 -24.70 -34.01 -12.34
C SER A 91 -24.41 -32.81 -11.45
N THR A 92 -23.27 -32.19 -11.74
CA THR A 92 -23.13 -30.74 -11.93
C THR A 92 -23.90 -29.87 -10.94
N SER A 93 -23.29 -29.60 -9.78
CA SER A 93 -23.62 -28.39 -9.02
C SER A 93 -23.24 -27.17 -9.86
N GLN A 94 -24.23 -26.60 -10.53
CA GLN A 94 -24.18 -25.26 -11.09
C GLN A 94 -23.81 -24.28 -9.95
N VAL A 95 -22.58 -23.76 -10.01
CA VAL A 95 -22.19 -22.62 -9.17
C VAL A 95 -22.94 -21.40 -9.71
N PHE A 96 -23.80 -20.82 -8.88
CA PHE A 96 -24.51 -19.57 -9.16
C PHE A 96 -23.49 -18.45 -9.42
N PRO A 97 -23.41 -17.89 -10.65
CA PRO A 97 -22.39 -16.87 -10.98
C PRO A 97 -22.63 -15.50 -10.28
N ASN A 98 -23.83 -15.25 -9.76
CA ASN A 98 -24.24 -13.93 -9.32
C ASN A 98 -23.79 -13.56 -7.90
N GLU A 99 -23.72 -14.53 -6.97
CA GLU A 99 -23.34 -14.26 -5.58
C GLU A 99 -21.86 -13.85 -5.45
N THR A 100 -21.00 -14.44 -6.27
CA THR A 100 -19.56 -14.15 -6.27
C THR A 100 -19.24 -12.77 -6.81
N ASP A 101 -19.97 -12.30 -7.82
CA ASP A 101 -19.75 -11.00 -8.44
C ASP A 101 -20.20 -9.86 -7.50
N ASP A 102 -21.31 -10.04 -6.80
CA ASP A 102 -21.78 -9.09 -5.80
C ASP A 102 -20.82 -9.05 -4.60
N GLN A 103 -20.22 -10.18 -4.22
CA GLN A 103 -19.20 -10.24 -3.17
C GLN A 103 -17.89 -9.55 -3.59
N ILE A 104 -17.40 -9.75 -4.82
CA ILE A 104 -16.21 -9.08 -5.36
C ILE A 104 -16.43 -7.55 -5.39
N SER A 105 -17.59 -7.11 -5.90
CA SER A 105 -17.98 -5.71 -5.94
C SER A 105 -18.02 -5.10 -4.52
N ALA A 106 -18.66 -5.80 -3.58
CA ALA A 106 -18.74 -5.36 -2.19
C ALA A 106 -17.37 -5.25 -1.51
N THR A 107 -16.50 -6.26 -1.66
CA THR A 107 -15.14 -6.22 -1.11
C THR A 107 -14.30 -5.12 -1.76
N SER A 108 -14.43 -4.90 -3.07
CA SER A 108 -13.72 -3.84 -3.79
C SER A 108 -14.13 -2.45 -3.29
N ALA A 109 -15.42 -2.22 -3.09
CA ALA A 109 -15.95 -0.99 -2.50
C ALA A 109 -15.45 -0.79 -1.06
N GLN A 110 -15.41 -1.85 -0.24
CA GLN A 110 -14.87 -1.80 1.11
C GLN A 110 -13.39 -1.40 1.12
N ILE A 111 -12.57 -1.99 0.25
CA ILE A 111 -11.15 -1.62 0.11
C ILE A 111 -11.03 -0.14 -0.29
N LEU A 112 -11.82 0.32 -1.25
CA LEU A 112 -11.81 1.73 -1.67
C LEU A 112 -12.15 2.68 -0.52
N LEU A 113 -13.14 2.32 0.30
CA LEU A 113 -13.48 3.06 1.51
C LEU A 113 -12.34 3.05 2.53
N MET A 114 -11.63 1.93 2.70
CA MET A 114 -10.45 1.87 3.56
C MET A 114 -9.34 2.78 3.07
N ILE A 115 -9.11 2.87 1.76
CA ILE A 115 -8.14 3.81 1.16
C ILE A 115 -8.51 5.25 1.52
N VAL A 116 -9.75 5.66 1.23
CA VAL A 116 -10.21 7.04 1.49
C VAL A 116 -10.12 7.38 2.98
N LYS A 117 -10.54 6.46 3.86
CA LYS A 117 -10.44 6.64 5.32
C LYS A 117 -8.98 6.77 5.77
N TRP A 118 -8.10 5.91 5.27
CA TRP A 118 -6.68 5.98 5.60
C TRP A 118 -6.08 7.34 5.20
N ILE A 119 -6.29 7.77 3.95
CA ILE A 119 -5.77 9.03 3.43
C ILE A 119 -6.25 10.22 4.27
N ARG A 120 -7.55 10.29 4.59
CA ARG A 120 -8.13 11.37 5.40
C ARG A 120 -7.57 11.43 6.83
N ASN A 121 -7.17 10.28 7.36
CA ASN A 121 -6.62 10.17 8.70
C ASN A 121 -5.11 10.45 8.77
N LEU A 122 -4.44 10.68 7.63
CA LEU A 122 -3.03 11.08 7.61
C LEU A 122 -2.89 12.58 7.88
N PRO A 123 -2.31 13.03 9.01
CA PRO A 123 -2.20 14.45 9.34
C PRO A 123 -1.37 15.23 8.29
N THR A 124 -0.33 14.58 7.76
CA THR A 124 0.55 15.14 6.72
C THR A 124 -0.11 15.26 5.36
N PHE A 125 -1.14 14.47 5.08
CA PHE A 125 -1.93 14.59 3.85
C PHE A 125 -2.99 15.68 3.98
N SER A 126 -3.65 15.73 5.13
CA SER A 126 -4.68 16.73 5.44
C SER A 126 -4.15 18.18 5.47
N SER A 127 -2.84 18.37 5.66
CA SER A 127 -2.20 19.69 5.59
C SER A 127 -1.91 20.18 4.16
N LEU A 128 -1.98 19.30 3.14
CA LEU A 128 -1.81 19.69 1.74
C LEU A 128 -3.04 20.46 1.24
N PRO A 129 -2.91 21.32 0.20
CA PRO A 129 -4.06 21.95 -0.42
C PRO A 129 -5.08 20.90 -0.91
N PHE A 130 -6.37 21.12 -0.69
CA PHE A 130 -7.43 20.18 -1.09
C PHE A 130 -7.36 19.77 -2.58
N ARG A 131 -6.96 20.70 -3.45
CA ARG A 131 -6.72 20.40 -4.88
C ARG A 131 -5.60 19.38 -5.08
N ASP A 132 -4.49 19.53 -4.36
CA ASP A 132 -3.36 18.62 -4.43
C ASP A 132 -3.72 17.26 -3.83
N GLN A 133 -4.49 17.24 -2.74
CA GLN A 133 -5.05 16.01 -2.17
C GLN A 133 -5.86 15.20 -3.20
N LEU A 134 -6.78 15.85 -3.92
CA LEU A 134 -7.56 15.18 -4.97
C LEU A 134 -6.69 14.67 -6.12
N ILE A 135 -5.75 15.49 -6.59
CA ILE A 135 -4.82 15.09 -7.68
C ILE A 135 -4.00 13.86 -7.26
N LEU A 136 -3.44 13.85 -6.06
CA LEU A 136 -2.65 12.72 -5.56
C LEU A 136 -3.50 11.44 -5.47
N LEU A 137 -4.75 11.56 -5.01
CA LEU A 137 -5.69 10.44 -4.95
C LEU A 137 -6.05 9.92 -6.35
N GLU A 138 -6.44 10.80 -7.27
CA GLU A 138 -6.81 10.44 -8.64
C GLU A 138 -5.66 9.78 -9.41
N GLU A 139 -4.42 10.19 -9.15
CA GLU A 139 -3.23 9.63 -9.82
C GLU A 139 -2.75 8.30 -9.20
N SER A 140 -3.08 8.02 -7.93
CA SER A 140 -2.51 6.87 -7.20
C SER A 140 -3.51 5.79 -6.81
N TRP A 141 -4.82 6.02 -6.98
CA TRP A 141 -5.86 5.13 -6.45
C TRP A 141 -5.73 3.68 -6.91
N SER A 142 -5.36 3.42 -8.17
CA SER A 142 -5.31 2.06 -8.71
C SER A 142 -4.14 1.28 -8.12
N GLU A 143 -2.97 1.91 -7.99
CA GLU A 143 -1.81 1.31 -7.32
C GLU A 143 -2.10 1.06 -5.82
N LEU A 144 -2.75 2.02 -5.14
CA LEU A 144 -3.18 1.86 -3.75
C LEU A 144 -4.19 0.71 -3.60
N PHE A 145 -5.18 0.64 -4.47
CA PHE A 145 -6.18 -0.42 -4.47
C PHE A 145 -5.54 -1.79 -4.62
N LEU A 146 -4.63 -1.96 -5.58
CA LEU A 146 -3.90 -3.21 -5.77
C LEU A 146 -3.06 -3.56 -4.54
N LEU A 147 -2.34 -2.60 -3.93
CA LEU A 147 -1.56 -2.85 -2.71
C LEU A 147 -2.44 -3.31 -1.54
N TRP A 148 -3.61 -2.69 -1.34
CA TRP A 148 -4.55 -3.11 -0.31
C TRP A 148 -5.14 -4.48 -0.61
N ALA A 149 -5.54 -4.73 -1.86
CA ALA A 149 -6.08 -6.01 -2.25
C ALA A 149 -5.08 -7.15 -2.06
N ILE A 150 -3.81 -6.92 -2.40
CA ILE A 150 -2.70 -7.84 -2.12
C ILE A 150 -2.58 -8.08 -0.61
N GLN A 151 -2.60 -7.03 0.20
CA GLN A 151 -2.51 -7.16 1.65
C GLN A 151 -3.69 -7.94 2.24
N CYS A 152 -4.92 -7.64 1.82
CA CYS A 152 -6.13 -8.36 2.21
C CYS A 152 -6.07 -9.84 1.77
N SER A 153 -5.57 -10.12 0.57
CA SER A 153 -5.43 -11.50 0.07
C SER A 153 -4.45 -12.35 0.87
N SER A 154 -3.53 -11.71 1.59
CA SER A 154 -2.52 -12.37 2.42
C SER A 154 -2.99 -12.56 3.87
N SER A 155 -3.98 -11.77 4.31
CA SER A 155 -4.45 -11.73 5.71
C SER A 155 -5.82 -12.38 5.92
N LEU A 156 -6.64 -12.54 4.88
CA LEU A 156 -8.00 -13.08 4.98
C LEU A 156 -8.06 -14.51 4.43
N ASP A 157 -8.42 -15.47 5.27
CA ASP A 157 -8.63 -16.88 4.87
C ASP A 157 -9.65 -17.04 3.73
N ASN A 158 -10.59 -16.10 3.58
CA ASN A 158 -11.65 -16.15 2.55
C ASN A 158 -11.57 -15.03 1.48
N GLY A 159 -10.71 -14.03 1.64
CA GLY A 159 -10.67 -12.84 0.78
C GLY A 159 -9.66 -12.93 -0.38
N GLY A 160 -8.58 -13.68 -0.19
CA GLY A 160 -7.58 -13.93 -1.24
C GLY A 160 -8.14 -14.62 -2.48
N PRO A 161 -9.00 -15.66 -2.34
CA PRO A 161 -9.63 -16.31 -3.47
C PRO A 161 -10.49 -15.35 -4.29
N LEU A 162 -11.28 -14.49 -3.65
CA LEU A 162 -12.21 -13.57 -4.34
C LEU A 162 -11.48 -12.61 -5.28
N PHE A 163 -10.36 -12.04 -4.83
CA PHE A 163 -9.58 -11.12 -5.65
C PHE A 163 -8.96 -11.81 -6.88
N THR A 164 -8.47 -13.04 -6.70
CA THR A 164 -7.97 -13.87 -7.82
C THR A 164 -9.10 -14.41 -8.72
N THR A 165 -10.28 -14.67 -8.16
CA THR A 165 -11.45 -15.14 -8.90
C THR A 165 -11.99 -14.06 -9.83
N ALA A 166 -12.06 -12.81 -9.36
CA ALA A 166 -12.42 -11.66 -10.20
C ALA A 166 -11.54 -11.56 -11.45
N LEU A 167 -10.23 -11.80 -11.29
CA LEU A 167 -9.25 -11.76 -12.37
C LEU A 167 -9.44 -12.90 -13.37
N ASN A 168 -9.60 -14.12 -12.88
CA ASN A 168 -9.79 -15.30 -13.73
C ASN A 168 -11.09 -15.22 -14.54
N ARG A 169 -12.15 -14.63 -13.97
CA ARG A 169 -13.45 -14.42 -14.64
C ARG A 169 -13.34 -13.41 -15.77
N TYR A 170 -12.75 -12.23 -15.53
CA TYR A 170 -12.58 -11.25 -16.59
C TYR A 170 -11.68 -11.77 -17.72
N GLN A 171 -10.65 -12.57 -17.41
CA GLN A 171 -9.78 -13.18 -18.42
C GLN A 171 -10.55 -14.05 -19.45
N LEU A 172 -11.65 -14.69 -19.04
CA LEU A 172 -12.48 -15.53 -19.92
C LEU A 172 -13.34 -14.71 -20.87
N ASP A 173 -13.74 -13.50 -20.48
CA ASP A 173 -14.67 -12.66 -21.25
C ASP A 173 -13.97 -11.78 -22.30
N ASN A 174 -12.64 -11.66 -22.28
CA ASN A 174 -11.93 -10.68 -23.11
C ASN A 174 -10.59 -11.19 -23.71
N GLU A 175 -10.62 -11.67 -24.96
CA GLU A 175 -9.46 -12.16 -25.72
C GLU A 175 -8.29 -11.15 -25.78
N ASN A 176 -8.59 -9.84 -25.88
CA ASN A 176 -7.59 -8.78 -25.98
C ASN A 176 -6.94 -8.42 -24.63
N GLY A 177 -7.56 -8.78 -23.50
CA GLY A 177 -7.05 -8.46 -22.17
C GLY A 177 -6.06 -9.48 -21.60
N LYS A 178 -5.93 -10.66 -22.23
CA LYS A 178 -5.21 -11.82 -21.68
C LYS A 178 -3.76 -11.53 -21.27
N SER A 179 -3.05 -10.67 -21.98
CA SER A 179 -1.65 -10.31 -21.66
C SER A 179 -1.54 -9.50 -20.37
N ILE A 180 -2.43 -8.53 -20.16
CA ILE A 180 -2.43 -7.68 -18.97
C ILE A 180 -2.93 -8.46 -17.74
N TYR A 181 -3.85 -9.42 -17.93
CA TYR A 181 -4.25 -10.35 -16.86
C TYR A 181 -3.11 -11.25 -16.39
N ARG A 182 -2.35 -11.82 -17.33
CA ARG A 182 -1.16 -12.59 -16.99
C ARG A 182 -0.15 -11.73 -16.23
N LEU A 183 0.09 -10.50 -16.69
CA LEU A 183 0.95 -9.54 -16.00
C LEU A 183 0.48 -9.27 -14.57
N LEU A 184 -0.82 -9.02 -14.36
CA LEU A 184 -1.37 -8.79 -13.03
C LEU A 184 -1.22 -10.03 -12.14
N ASN A 185 -1.54 -11.23 -12.64
CA ASN A 185 -1.32 -12.48 -11.89
C ASN A 185 0.15 -12.71 -11.53
N ASP A 186 1.08 -12.42 -12.45
CA ASP A 186 2.52 -12.49 -12.18
C ASP A 186 2.94 -11.50 -11.10
N ILE A 187 2.38 -10.29 -11.10
CA ILE A 187 2.62 -9.28 -10.05
C ILE A 187 2.11 -9.81 -8.70
N LEU A 188 0.88 -10.30 -8.62
CA LEU A 188 0.32 -10.85 -7.37
C LEU A 188 1.17 -11.99 -6.83
N TYR A 189 1.60 -12.90 -7.70
CA TYR A 189 2.48 -13.99 -7.32
C TYR A 189 3.82 -13.47 -6.78
N ARG A 190 4.44 -12.47 -7.42
CA ARG A 190 5.68 -11.85 -6.92
C ARG A 190 5.51 -11.23 -5.54
N PHE A 191 4.41 -10.50 -5.31
CA PHE A 191 4.12 -9.90 -4.00
C PHE A 191 3.94 -10.98 -2.92
N LYS A 192 3.24 -12.08 -3.23
CA LYS A 192 3.08 -13.23 -2.31
C LYS A 192 4.43 -13.84 -1.92
N GLN A 193 5.37 -13.92 -2.86
CA GLN A 193 6.72 -14.46 -2.58
C GLN A 193 7.58 -13.51 -1.74
N LEU A 194 7.37 -12.20 -1.84
CA LEU A 194 8.14 -11.20 -1.08
C LEU A 194 7.77 -11.20 0.40
N LYS A 195 6.58 -11.71 0.77
CA LYS A 195 6.05 -11.79 2.14
C LYS A 195 6.22 -10.45 2.86
N LEU A 196 5.50 -9.44 2.36
CA LEU A 196 5.59 -8.08 2.87
C LEU A 196 5.01 -8.03 4.29
N ASP A 197 5.73 -7.33 5.16
CA ASP A 197 5.28 -6.96 6.49
C ASP A 197 4.23 -5.82 6.41
N PRO A 198 3.28 -5.71 7.36
CA PRO A 198 2.35 -4.58 7.41
C PRO A 198 3.02 -3.20 7.35
N ILE A 199 4.19 -3.04 7.96
CA ILE A 199 4.95 -1.77 7.95
C ILE A 199 5.52 -1.49 6.56
N GLU A 200 5.99 -2.53 5.85
CA GLU A 200 6.45 -2.40 4.47
C GLU A 200 5.29 -2.02 3.55
N PHE A 201 4.10 -2.61 3.72
CA PHE A 201 2.90 -2.20 3.01
C PHE A 201 2.54 -0.73 3.28
N ALA A 202 2.59 -0.28 4.53
CA ALA A 202 2.31 1.11 4.88
C ALA A 202 3.29 2.07 4.19
N CYS A 203 4.59 1.74 4.19
CA CYS A 203 5.59 2.55 3.51
C CYS A 203 5.40 2.58 1.99
N LEU A 204 5.13 1.43 1.36
CA LEU A 204 4.89 1.38 -0.10
C LEU A 204 3.65 2.18 -0.50
N LYS A 205 2.57 2.11 0.29
CA LYS A 205 1.37 2.93 0.07
C LYS A 205 1.67 4.42 0.19
N ALA A 206 2.46 4.82 1.19
CA ALA A 206 2.90 6.20 1.34
C ALA A 206 3.75 6.67 0.14
N ILE A 207 4.69 5.85 -0.33
CA ILE A 207 5.52 6.16 -1.51
C ILE A 207 4.65 6.33 -2.77
N VAL A 208 3.65 5.47 -2.94
CA VAL A 208 2.69 5.53 -4.06
C VAL A 208 1.79 6.77 -3.97
N LEU A 209 1.30 7.10 -2.76
CA LEU A 209 0.41 8.25 -2.52
C LEU A 209 1.14 9.58 -2.73
N PHE A 210 2.33 9.75 -2.15
CA PHE A 210 3.09 11.00 -2.20
C PHE A 210 3.91 11.11 -3.48
N ARG A 211 3.22 11.14 -4.62
CA ARG A 211 3.83 11.26 -5.94
C ARG A 211 4.18 12.71 -6.28
N PHE A 212 5.45 13.06 -6.23
CA PHE A 212 5.89 14.45 -6.42
C PHE A 212 6.03 14.90 -7.88
N ASP A 213 6.17 13.97 -8.83
CA ASP A 213 6.45 14.22 -10.26
C ASP A 213 5.21 14.69 -11.06
N ILE A 214 4.10 14.98 -10.36
CA ILE A 214 2.89 15.53 -10.95
C ILE A 214 3.03 17.05 -11.12
N ARG A 215 3.11 17.51 -12.38
CA ARG A 215 3.39 18.92 -12.73
C ARG A 215 2.36 19.94 -12.21
N SER A 216 1.16 19.52 -11.86
CA SER A 216 0.05 20.40 -11.45
C SER A 216 -0.04 20.65 -9.94
N LEU A 217 0.83 20.03 -9.13
CA LEU A 217 0.85 20.18 -7.68
C LEU A 217 1.38 21.57 -7.27
N ARG A 218 0.73 22.18 -6.28
CA ARG A 218 1.19 23.44 -5.68
C ARG A 218 2.31 23.19 -4.68
N GLU A 219 2.17 22.17 -3.85
CA GLU A 219 3.12 21.80 -2.79
C GLU A 219 4.02 20.61 -3.19
N SER A 220 4.51 20.59 -4.43
CA SER A 220 5.33 19.48 -4.97
C SER A 220 6.55 19.18 -4.08
N LYS A 221 7.21 20.21 -3.52
CA LYS A 221 8.37 20.00 -2.63
C LYS A 221 8.00 19.35 -1.30
N MET A 222 6.85 19.70 -0.73
CA MET A 222 6.37 19.04 0.48
C MET A 222 6.04 17.57 0.21
N VAL A 223 5.40 17.29 -0.94
CA VAL A 223 5.09 15.92 -1.37
C VAL A 223 6.37 15.10 -1.59
N GLU A 224 7.40 15.68 -2.22
CA GLU A 224 8.72 15.07 -2.39
C GLU A 224 9.33 14.68 -1.04
N ASN A 225 9.35 15.62 -0.08
CA ASN A 225 9.89 15.35 1.26
C ASN A 225 9.12 14.24 2.00
N LEU A 226 7.80 14.16 1.83
CA LEU A 226 6.97 13.10 2.41
C LEU A 226 7.28 11.74 1.77
N GLN A 227 7.52 11.71 0.45
CA GLN A 227 7.94 10.51 -0.25
C GLN A 227 9.32 10.04 0.21
N ASP A 228 10.28 10.95 0.34
CA ASP A 228 11.63 10.67 0.82
C ASP A 228 11.58 10.09 2.24
N GLN A 229 10.76 10.65 3.13
CA GLN A 229 10.61 10.14 4.49
C GLN A 229 10.06 8.70 4.50
N ALA A 230 9.09 8.38 3.63
CA ALA A 230 8.57 7.03 3.50
C ALA A 230 9.65 6.04 2.99
N GLN A 231 10.48 6.46 2.03
CA GLN A 231 11.60 5.64 1.54
C GLN A 231 12.68 5.41 2.61
N ILE A 232 13.05 6.45 3.36
CA ILE A 232 14.01 6.35 4.47
C ILE A 232 13.50 5.38 5.53
N THR A 233 12.21 5.50 5.89
CA THR A 233 11.57 4.63 6.88
C THR A 233 11.60 3.17 6.43
N LEU A 234 11.27 2.91 5.16
CA LEU A 234 11.34 1.56 4.57
C LEU A 234 12.77 1.00 4.55
N ALA A 235 13.76 1.82 4.17
CA ALA A 235 15.16 1.42 4.13
C ALA A 235 15.67 1.03 5.52
N GLN A 236 15.37 1.84 6.54
CA GLN A 236 15.74 1.55 7.92
C GLN A 236 15.04 0.30 8.44
N PHE A 237 13.73 0.17 8.19
CA PHE A 237 12.94 -0.97 8.64
C PHE A 237 13.49 -2.28 8.05
N THR A 238 13.69 -2.34 6.74
CA THR A 238 14.22 -3.53 6.07
C THR A 238 15.64 -3.89 6.53
N GLN A 239 16.50 -2.89 6.80
CA GLN A 239 17.84 -3.11 7.31
C GLN A 239 17.84 -3.73 8.73
N ILE A 240 16.92 -3.29 9.59
CA ILE A 240 16.83 -3.75 10.98
C ILE A 240 16.12 -5.11 11.07
N HIS A 241 14.99 -5.28 10.38
CA HIS A 241 14.14 -6.46 10.50
C HIS A 241 14.54 -7.60 9.56
N ASN A 242 15.27 -7.33 8.48
CA ASN A 242 15.73 -8.34 7.53
C ASN A 242 17.24 -8.21 7.23
N PRO A 243 18.12 -8.32 8.23
CA PRO A 243 19.56 -8.12 8.06
C PRO A 243 20.20 -9.15 7.10
N THR A 244 19.56 -10.31 6.93
CA THR A 244 19.99 -11.37 5.98
C THR A 244 19.62 -11.08 4.53
N GLN A 245 18.80 -10.05 4.27
CA GLN A 245 18.33 -9.68 2.93
C GLN A 245 18.72 -8.22 2.61
N PRO A 246 20.02 -7.92 2.39
CA PRO A 246 20.49 -6.55 2.20
C PRO A 246 19.90 -5.85 0.95
N THR A 247 19.40 -6.61 -0.01
CA THR A 247 18.76 -6.10 -1.23
C THR A 247 17.25 -5.91 -1.11
N ARG A 248 16.65 -6.21 0.05
CA ARG A 248 15.19 -6.20 0.24
C ARG A 248 14.57 -4.84 -0.08
N PHE A 249 15.14 -3.76 0.44
CA PHE A 249 14.70 -2.38 0.13
C PHE A 249 14.55 -2.14 -1.38
N GLY A 250 15.63 -2.41 -2.13
CA GLY A 250 15.63 -2.23 -3.59
C GLY A 250 14.60 -3.14 -4.29
N ARG A 251 14.47 -4.39 -3.85
CA ARG A 251 13.46 -5.33 -4.40
C ARG A 251 12.04 -4.84 -4.18
N LEU A 252 11.74 -4.25 -3.02
CA LEU A 252 10.43 -3.67 -2.71
C LEU A 252 10.14 -2.46 -3.60
N LEU A 253 11.09 -1.54 -3.77
CA LEU A 253 10.90 -0.38 -4.66
C LEU A 253 10.68 -0.80 -6.12
N LEU A 254 11.37 -1.84 -6.59
CA LEU A 254 11.20 -2.37 -7.95
C LEU A 254 9.85 -3.04 -8.18
N THR A 255 9.01 -3.22 -7.17
CA THR A 255 7.62 -3.66 -7.36
C THR A 255 6.69 -2.53 -7.79
N LEU A 256 6.99 -1.27 -7.44
CA LEU A 256 6.12 -0.13 -7.74
C LEU A 256 5.95 0.13 -9.25
N PRO A 257 7.01 0.08 -10.08
CA PRO A 257 6.85 0.19 -11.53
C PRO A 257 5.99 -0.92 -12.13
N LEU A 258 5.98 -2.11 -11.52
CA LEU A 258 5.14 -3.21 -11.97
C LEU A 258 3.66 -2.89 -11.73
N LEU A 259 3.31 -2.37 -10.55
CA LEU A 259 1.93 -1.94 -10.26
C LEU A 259 1.48 -0.83 -11.20
N ARG A 260 2.35 0.15 -11.47
CA ARG A 260 2.07 1.26 -12.40
C ARG A 260 1.84 0.81 -13.84
N SER A 261 2.40 -0.33 -14.24
CA SER A 261 2.18 -0.88 -15.58
C SER A 261 0.75 -1.38 -15.82
N ILE A 262 -0.04 -1.55 -14.76
CA ILE A 262 -1.45 -1.94 -14.85
C ILE A 262 -2.31 -0.69 -15.07
N PRO A 263 -3.04 -0.59 -16.20
CA PRO A 263 -3.90 0.57 -16.46
C PRO A 263 -5.00 0.69 -15.41
N SER A 264 -5.23 1.90 -14.90
CA SER A 264 -6.30 2.19 -13.93
C SER A 264 -7.69 1.83 -14.48
N LEU A 265 -7.92 2.06 -15.77
CA LEU A 265 -9.16 1.67 -16.46
C LEU A 265 -9.41 0.15 -16.44
N LEU A 266 -8.34 -0.65 -16.41
CA LEU A 266 -8.48 -2.11 -16.27
C LEU A 266 -8.99 -2.45 -14.87
N VAL A 267 -8.36 -1.88 -13.84
CA VAL A 267 -8.76 -2.07 -12.44
C VAL A 267 -10.23 -1.63 -12.24
N GLU A 268 -10.61 -0.49 -12.83
CA GLU A 268 -11.99 0.02 -12.82
C GLU A 268 -12.96 -1.00 -13.43
N LYS A 269 -12.65 -1.50 -14.64
CA LYS A 269 -13.52 -2.45 -15.34
C LYS A 269 -13.60 -3.81 -14.64
N THR A 270 -12.51 -4.28 -14.02
CA THR A 270 -12.48 -5.60 -13.38
C THR A 270 -13.20 -5.59 -12.03
N TYR A 271 -13.02 -4.54 -11.23
CA TYR A 271 -13.46 -4.55 -9.82
C TYR A 271 -14.66 -3.64 -9.53
N PHE A 272 -14.91 -2.63 -10.37
CA PHE A 272 -15.87 -1.57 -10.06
C PHE A 272 -16.98 -1.41 -11.12
N ALA A 273 -16.88 -2.04 -12.28
CA ALA A 273 -17.84 -1.88 -13.39
C ALA A 273 -19.31 -2.05 -12.96
N ARG A 274 -19.60 -3.00 -12.06
CA ARG A 274 -20.95 -3.27 -11.55
C ARG A 274 -21.38 -2.29 -10.45
N THR A 275 -20.43 -1.76 -9.67
CA THR A 275 -20.68 -0.86 -8.54
C THR A 275 -20.93 0.58 -8.99
N ILE A 276 -20.16 1.08 -9.96
CA ILE A 276 -20.13 2.50 -10.34
C ILE A 276 -20.95 2.81 -11.59
N GLY A 277 -21.31 1.78 -12.36
CA GLY A 277 -22.04 1.90 -13.62
C GLY A 277 -21.30 2.80 -14.61
N ASN A 278 -21.93 3.89 -15.03
CA ASN A 278 -21.35 4.87 -15.96
C ASN A 278 -20.54 5.98 -15.27
N THR A 279 -20.37 5.94 -13.96
CA THR A 279 -19.62 6.95 -13.21
C THR A 279 -18.13 6.63 -13.27
N SER A 280 -17.29 7.55 -13.75
CA SER A 280 -15.83 7.39 -13.75
C SER A 280 -15.27 7.30 -12.33
N MET A 281 -14.21 6.52 -12.13
CA MET A 281 -13.50 6.44 -10.84
C MET A 281 -13.05 7.81 -10.31
N SER A 282 -12.57 8.73 -11.15
CA SER A 282 -12.17 10.08 -10.72
C SER A 282 -13.32 10.84 -10.04
N LYS A 283 -14.51 10.81 -10.66
CA LYS A 283 -15.71 11.45 -10.10
C LYS A 283 -16.13 10.80 -8.78
N LEU A 284 -16.16 9.47 -8.72
CA LEU A 284 -16.49 8.74 -7.49
C LEU A 284 -15.52 9.09 -6.35
N LEU A 285 -14.22 9.08 -6.62
CA LEU A 285 -13.18 9.43 -5.64
C LEU A 285 -13.35 10.87 -5.14
N ALA A 286 -13.58 11.81 -6.04
CA ALA A 286 -13.83 13.20 -5.67
C ALA A 286 -15.06 13.36 -4.76
N ASP A 287 -16.14 12.63 -5.04
CA ASP A 287 -17.37 12.67 -4.24
C ASP A 287 -17.17 11.99 -2.87
N MET A 288 -16.53 10.81 -2.85
CA MET A 288 -16.21 10.08 -1.61
C MET A 288 -15.26 10.85 -0.69
N PHE A 289 -14.31 11.59 -1.27
CA PHE A 289 -13.32 12.34 -0.52
C PHE A 289 -13.89 13.65 0.05
N LYS A 290 -14.92 14.23 -0.59
CA LYS A 290 -15.63 15.43 -0.11
C LYS A 290 -16.67 15.13 0.98
N SER A 291 -17.22 13.90 1.00
CA SER A 291 -18.24 13.46 1.96
C SER A 291 -17.74 13.36 3.39
#